data_AF-A0A8B9JYR1-F1
#
_entry.id   AF-A0A8B9JYR1-F1
#
_cell.length_a   1.000
_cell.length_b   1.000
_cell.length_c   1.000
_cell.angle_alpha   90.00
_cell.angle_beta   90.00
_cell.angle_gamma   90.00
#
_symmetry.space_group_name_H-M   'P 1'
#
loop_
_entity.id
_entity.type
_entity.pdbx_description
1 polymer ?
#
loop_
_entity_poly.entity_id
_entity_poly.type
_entity_poly.pdbx_seq_one_letter_code
_entity_poly.pdbx_strand_id
1 'polypeptide(L)'
;MLSIGGRCCAANVFQKRALSGADAVNALRPFYFAVHPDFFGQHPKEREVNENSLKRLNGYLENLQKPGMRSLKPTKLTFYVRDTKEKTDSESNLLPSGFRSVTFTLQSKDVLSTVMEVLKSCSLSVEHMQELLKAKAESQNSTQQGGIPFYRSIKWDKTYYSFTGFRDPEQEMEQAKKMEATLSSWLQNNEPEATKKQNASVPRRAELKRLKRELIEKLGLVDIRWQRKWGVAHRCCQLQSLSRLALQSPEALLNLRGHTVIFTDQSGMNASGHVMLGTMDVHHQWTKLFQRLPSYCSLFQQTVLLKERISFLLGAIQVIHMERVGPVLPLEEHYRTLNNFHKRLLPHRLALHPRSLQGLIMTLENDSSTPRLHEMGHFIIPTMCDPAHLQNFLQSHAQEARRRIQRKDQLEAEEENVMSNCVQDLSLRSLSKEPSVSTSQMIPCCRRLMEERSPHMQGLHLRVSHFYSVMQDGDLCIPWDWKG
;
A
#
# COMPACT_ATOMS: atom_id res chain seq x y z
N MET A 1 -11.24 26.98 -56.47
CA MET A 1 -12.21 28.02 -56.05
C MET A 1 -13.55 27.33 -55.88
N LEU A 2 -14.32 27.41 -54.79
CA LEU A 2 -14.27 28.22 -53.59
C LEU A 2 -14.98 27.42 -52.49
N SER A 3 -14.37 27.39 -51.31
CA SER A 3 -14.94 26.94 -50.04
C SER A 3 -15.95 27.99 -49.55
N ILE A 4 -17.08 27.57 -48.99
CA ILE A 4 -17.86 28.40 -48.07
C ILE A 4 -18.11 27.59 -46.80
N GLY A 5 -17.31 27.89 -45.79
CA GLY A 5 -17.46 27.39 -44.43
C GLY A 5 -18.49 28.19 -43.64
N GLY A 6 -19.38 27.49 -42.96
CA GLY A 6 -20.14 28.03 -41.83
C GLY A 6 -19.31 27.88 -40.55
N ARG A 7 -18.70 28.97 -40.09
CA ARG A 7 -18.10 29.06 -38.76
C ARG A 7 -19.22 29.16 -37.73
N CYS A 8 -19.44 28.12 -36.93
CA CYS A 8 -20.15 28.25 -35.67
C CYS A 8 -19.10 28.59 -34.60
N CYS A 9 -19.01 29.86 -34.25
CA CYS A 9 -18.15 30.35 -33.17
C CYS A 9 -18.70 29.89 -31.83
N ALA A 10 -18.23 28.75 -31.31
CA ALA A 10 -18.42 28.41 -29.91
C ALA A 10 -17.55 29.34 -29.06
N ALA A 11 -18.18 30.30 -28.39
CA ALA A 11 -17.53 31.13 -27.40
C ALA A 11 -16.94 30.22 -26.30
N ASN A 12 -15.61 30.17 -26.22
CA ASN A 12 -14.89 29.57 -25.10
C ASN A 12 -15.22 30.36 -23.83
N VAL A 13 -16.27 29.94 -23.13
CA VAL A 13 -16.48 30.30 -21.73
C VAL A 13 -15.37 29.60 -20.96
N PHE A 14 -14.34 30.36 -20.57
CA PHE A 14 -13.34 29.92 -19.61
C PHE A 14 -14.05 29.55 -18.29
N GLN A 15 -14.47 28.29 -18.16
CA GLN A 15 -14.85 27.73 -16.86
C GLN A 15 -13.58 27.64 -16.01
N LYS A 16 -13.34 28.66 -15.16
CA LYS A 16 -12.46 28.51 -14.00
C LYS A 16 -12.99 27.33 -13.19
N ARG A 17 -12.32 26.18 -13.23
CA ARG A 17 -12.70 24.99 -12.45
C ARG A 17 -12.75 25.38 -10.96
N ALA A 18 -13.89 25.16 -10.32
CA ALA A 18 -14.08 25.37 -8.89
C ALA A 18 -13.15 24.44 -8.07
N LEU A 19 -12.63 24.93 -6.95
CA LEU A 19 -11.87 24.11 -6.00
C LEU A 19 -12.73 22.95 -5.48
N SER A 20 -12.15 21.75 -5.42
CA SER A 20 -12.77 20.60 -4.76
C SER A 20 -12.78 20.82 -3.24
N GLY A 21 -13.69 20.16 -2.50
CA GLY A 21 -13.73 20.29 -1.05
C GLY A 21 -12.45 19.84 -0.35
N ALA A 22 -11.76 18.84 -0.89
CA ALA A 22 -10.45 18.44 -0.40
C ALA A 22 -9.38 19.53 -0.62
N ASP A 23 -9.47 20.30 -1.71
CA ASP A 23 -8.55 21.40 -1.99
C ASP A 23 -8.81 22.58 -1.05
N ALA A 24 -10.07 22.86 -0.72
CA ALA A 24 -10.45 23.90 0.23
C ALA A 24 -9.97 23.60 1.66
N VAL A 25 -10.10 22.35 2.11
CA VAL A 25 -9.61 21.91 3.42
C VAL A 25 -8.07 21.97 3.49
N ASN A 26 -7.37 21.55 2.42
CA ASN A 26 -5.92 21.68 2.34
C ASN A 26 -5.47 23.14 2.35
N ALA A 27 -6.20 24.03 1.66
CA ALA A 27 -5.88 25.43 1.61
C ALA A 27 -6.12 26.16 2.95
N LEU A 28 -7.12 25.72 3.73
CA LEU A 28 -7.40 26.26 5.07
C LEU A 28 -6.51 25.65 6.18
N ARG A 29 -5.58 24.74 5.85
CA ARG A 29 -4.70 24.09 6.84
C ARG A 29 -3.94 25.09 7.75
N PRO A 30 -3.34 26.19 7.25
CA PRO A 30 -2.72 27.20 8.13
C PRO A 30 -3.71 27.85 9.09
N PHE A 31 -4.95 28.07 8.64
CA PHE A 31 -6.03 28.60 9.47
C PHE A 31 -6.44 27.61 10.57
N TYR A 32 -6.67 26.34 10.24
CA TYR A 32 -7.02 25.32 11.23
C TYR A 32 -5.93 25.19 12.31
N PHE A 33 -4.65 25.25 11.95
CA PHE A 33 -3.55 25.25 12.93
C PHE A 33 -3.52 26.47 13.86
N ALA A 34 -4.11 27.59 13.45
CA ALA A 34 -4.14 28.81 14.24
C ALA A 34 -5.34 28.87 15.20
N VAL A 35 -6.44 28.14 14.89
CA VAL A 35 -7.71 28.21 15.64
C VAL A 35 -8.17 26.86 16.21
N HIS A 36 -7.41 25.77 16.05
CA HIS A 36 -7.85 24.43 16.49
C HIS A 36 -8.14 24.38 18.00
N PRO A 37 -9.31 23.86 18.45
CA PRO A 37 -9.73 23.86 19.85
C PRO A 37 -8.72 23.19 20.81
N ASP A 38 -7.99 22.18 20.33
CA ASP A 38 -6.99 21.46 21.14
C ASP A 38 -5.82 22.34 21.60
N PHE A 39 -5.54 23.45 20.91
CA PHE A 39 -4.51 24.41 21.32
C PHE A 39 -5.00 25.40 22.38
N PHE A 40 -6.30 25.40 22.73
CA PHE A 40 -6.92 26.28 23.72
C PHE A 40 -7.27 25.53 25.01
N GLY A 41 -6.53 24.46 25.35
CA GLY A 41 -6.78 23.64 26.54
C GLY A 41 -6.79 24.42 27.87
N GLN A 42 -6.05 25.54 27.94
CA GLN A 42 -6.01 26.44 29.11
C GLN A 42 -7.10 27.53 29.09
N HIS A 43 -7.87 27.63 28.00
CA HIS A 43 -8.82 28.71 27.70
C HIS A 43 -10.19 28.14 27.25
N PRO A 44 -11.02 27.64 28.18
CA PRO A 44 -12.23 26.89 27.85
C PRO A 44 -13.31 27.70 27.13
N LYS A 45 -13.41 29.02 27.38
CA LYS A 45 -14.38 29.90 26.70
C LYS A 45 -14.01 30.12 25.24
N GLU A 46 -12.73 30.35 24.97
CA GLU A 46 -12.17 30.58 23.65
C GLU A 46 -12.19 29.28 22.82
N ARG A 47 -11.93 28.14 23.47
CA ARG A 47 -12.08 26.80 22.88
C ARG A 47 -13.49 26.54 22.38
N GLU A 48 -14.50 26.83 23.19
CA GLU A 48 -15.91 26.63 22.84
C GLU A 48 -16.34 27.53 21.67
N VAL A 49 -15.90 28.80 21.66
CA VAL A 49 -16.17 29.73 20.57
C VAL A 49 -15.53 29.26 19.27
N ASN A 50 -14.27 28.80 19.30
CA ASN A 50 -13.59 28.27 18.12
C ASN A 50 -14.23 26.98 17.60
N GLU A 51 -14.64 26.06 18.49
CA GLU A 51 -15.31 24.82 18.10
C GLU A 51 -16.66 25.10 17.41
N ASN A 52 -17.47 25.98 17.99
CA ASN A 52 -18.77 26.36 17.42
C ASN A 52 -18.61 27.11 16.09
N SER A 53 -17.63 27.99 15.98
CA SER A 53 -17.34 28.71 14.73
C SER A 53 -16.75 27.79 13.65
N LEU A 54 -15.92 26.80 13.99
CA LEU A 54 -15.41 25.79 13.05
C LEU A 54 -16.53 24.90 12.50
N LYS A 55 -17.47 24.46 13.35
CA LYS A 55 -18.64 23.71 12.91
C LYS A 55 -19.47 24.50 11.91
N ARG A 56 -19.70 25.79 12.19
CA ARG A 56 -20.45 26.70 11.28
C ARG A 56 -19.71 26.96 9.97
N LEU A 57 -18.38 27.09 10.00
CA LEU A 57 -17.54 27.25 8.80
C LEU A 57 -17.58 26.00 7.91
N ASN A 58 -17.39 24.81 8.50
CA ASN A 58 -17.40 23.55 7.76
C ASN A 58 -18.77 23.29 7.15
N GLY A 59 -19.86 23.54 7.89
CA GLY A 59 -21.22 23.46 7.35
C GLY A 59 -21.47 24.45 6.20
N TYR A 60 -20.90 25.66 6.25
CA TYR A 60 -20.98 26.63 5.17
C TYR A 60 -20.23 26.16 3.90
N LEU A 61 -19.02 25.61 4.06
CA LEU A 61 -18.21 25.06 2.95
C LEU A 61 -18.86 23.82 2.31
N GLU A 62 -19.47 22.94 3.09
CA GLU A 62 -20.21 21.78 2.58
C GLU A 62 -21.44 22.20 1.77
N ASN A 63 -22.16 23.24 2.20
CA ASN A 63 -23.31 23.76 1.48
C ASN A 63 -22.92 24.44 0.15
N LEU A 64 -21.74 25.06 0.07
CA LEU A 64 -21.19 25.61 -1.17
C LEU A 64 -20.83 24.54 -2.21
N GLN A 65 -20.54 23.31 -1.77
CA GLN A 65 -20.11 22.21 -2.65
C GLN A 65 -21.28 21.36 -3.18
N LYS A 66 -22.49 21.51 -2.63
CA LYS A 66 -23.67 20.78 -3.08
C LYS A 66 -24.28 21.43 -4.34
N PRO A 67 -24.43 20.69 -5.46
CA PRO A 67 -25.04 21.24 -6.66
C PRO A 67 -26.54 21.51 -6.43
N GLY A 68 -26.97 22.77 -6.60
CA GLY A 68 -28.39 23.15 -6.62
C GLY A 68 -28.84 24.19 -5.57
N MET A 69 -28.02 24.57 -4.59
CA MET A 69 -28.38 25.60 -3.61
C MET A 69 -27.87 26.99 -4.02
N ARG A 70 -28.77 27.89 -4.44
CA ARG A 70 -28.44 29.29 -4.82
C ARG A 70 -29.09 30.30 -3.87
N SER A 71 -28.72 30.27 -2.59
CA SER A 71 -28.74 31.42 -1.67
C SER A 71 -28.24 30.97 -0.31
N LEU A 72 -27.06 31.47 0.11
CA LEU A 72 -26.56 31.27 1.47
C LEU A 72 -26.79 32.55 2.27
N LYS A 73 -27.29 32.40 3.49
CA LYS A 73 -27.42 33.53 4.42
C LYS A 73 -26.02 33.97 4.88
N PRO A 74 -25.72 35.29 4.89
CA PRO A 74 -24.50 35.82 5.48
C PRO A 74 -24.25 35.24 6.88
N THR A 75 -23.10 34.59 7.08
CA THR A 75 -22.79 33.90 8.34
C THR A 75 -21.66 34.62 9.05
N LYS A 76 -21.97 35.31 10.16
CA LYS A 76 -20.97 35.96 11.03
C LYS A 76 -20.27 34.91 11.90
N LEU A 77 -18.94 34.85 11.81
CA LEU A 77 -18.07 33.94 12.55
C LEU A 77 -17.07 34.74 13.39
N THR A 78 -16.73 34.21 14.56
CA THR A 78 -15.74 34.78 15.48
C THR A 78 -14.74 33.69 15.86
N PHE A 79 -13.45 33.96 15.66
CA PHE A 79 -12.36 33.06 16.01
C PHE A 79 -11.34 33.76 16.89
N TYR A 80 -10.78 33.02 17.84
CA TYR A 80 -9.57 33.40 18.57
C TYR A 80 -8.36 32.78 17.87
N VAL A 81 -7.41 33.63 17.46
CA VAL A 81 -6.22 33.26 16.71
C VAL A 81 -4.98 33.57 17.56
N ARG A 82 -4.03 32.62 17.63
CA ARG A 82 -2.71 32.86 18.26
C ARG A 82 -1.84 33.72 17.35
N ASP A 83 -1.24 34.79 17.87
CA ASP A 83 -0.21 35.52 17.11
C ASP A 83 1.15 34.84 17.28
N THR A 84 1.78 34.45 16.17
CA THR A 84 3.11 33.83 16.14
C THR A 84 4.22 34.81 15.78
N LYS A 85 3.94 36.12 15.81
CA LYS A 85 4.96 37.16 15.59
C LYS A 85 5.44 37.71 16.93
N GLU A 86 6.72 37.55 17.19
CA GLU A 86 7.40 38.25 18.29
C GLU A 86 7.21 39.76 18.17
N LYS A 87 7.09 40.41 19.32
CA LYS A 87 6.67 41.80 19.51
C LYS A 87 7.55 42.79 18.72
N THR A 88 6.91 43.61 17.90
CA THR A 88 7.35 45.00 17.70
C THR A 88 6.23 45.89 18.21
N ASP A 89 6.53 46.67 19.24
CA ASP A 89 5.63 47.60 19.89
C ASP A 89 5.01 48.57 18.87
N SER A 90 3.68 48.58 18.77
CA SER A 90 2.84 49.79 18.72
C SER A 90 1.36 49.43 18.48
N GLU A 91 0.53 49.85 19.43
CA GLU A 91 -0.89 50.21 19.31
C GLU A 91 -1.98 49.12 19.26
N SER A 92 -2.49 48.87 20.48
CA SER A 92 -3.90 48.94 20.90
C SER A 92 -4.96 48.11 20.14
N ASN A 93 -5.11 46.85 20.58
CA ASN A 93 -6.40 46.20 20.93
C ASN A 93 -6.16 44.76 21.46
N LEU A 94 -5.20 44.57 22.36
CA LEU A 94 -4.85 43.24 22.87
C LEU A 94 -5.58 42.94 24.19
N LEU A 95 -6.38 41.88 24.19
CA LEU A 95 -6.82 41.21 25.40
C LEU A 95 -5.60 40.56 26.11
N PRO A 96 -5.59 40.40 27.44
CA PRO A 96 -4.39 40.04 28.22
C PRO A 96 -3.81 38.63 27.97
N SER A 97 -4.30 37.88 26.98
CA SER A 97 -4.06 36.44 26.82
C SER A 97 -3.27 36.03 25.57
N GLY A 98 -2.66 36.97 24.82
CA GLY A 98 -1.83 36.60 23.65
C GLY A 98 -2.61 36.05 22.45
N PHE A 99 -3.94 36.19 22.46
CA PHE A 99 -4.82 35.83 21.36
C PHE A 99 -5.48 37.08 20.77
N ARG A 100 -5.61 37.11 19.45
CA ARG A 100 -6.44 38.11 18.76
C ARG A 100 -7.81 37.52 18.45
N SER A 101 -8.86 38.28 18.72
CA SER A 101 -10.22 37.93 18.27
C SER A 101 -10.43 38.49 16.87
N VAL A 102 -10.77 37.62 15.93
CA VAL A 102 -11.06 37.96 14.55
C VAL A 102 -12.52 37.64 14.28
N THR A 103 -13.31 38.65 13.92
CA THR A 103 -14.72 38.49 13.55
C THR A 103 -14.93 38.94 12.11
N PHE A 104 -15.47 38.05 11.28
CA PHE A 104 -15.77 38.34 9.87
C PHE A 104 -17.08 37.66 9.44
N THR A 105 -17.68 38.13 8.34
CA THR A 105 -18.97 37.62 7.86
C THR A 105 -18.80 37.03 6.47
N LEU A 106 -19.06 35.73 6.33
CA LEU A 106 -18.98 35.04 5.05
C LEU A 106 -20.21 35.35 4.19
N GLN A 107 -19.97 35.95 3.02
CA GLN A 107 -21.02 36.32 2.05
C GLN A 107 -20.74 35.77 0.63
N SER A 108 -19.62 35.06 0.46
CA SER A 108 -19.11 34.61 -0.82
C SER A 108 -19.93 33.46 -1.42
N LYS A 109 -20.07 33.44 -2.75
CA LYS A 109 -20.85 32.44 -3.51
C LYS A 109 -20.00 31.27 -4.03
N ASP A 110 -18.68 31.35 -3.88
CA ASP A 110 -17.72 30.37 -4.38
C ASP A 110 -16.66 30.02 -3.32
N VAL A 111 -16.29 28.74 -3.29
CA VAL A 111 -15.38 28.15 -2.30
C VAL A 111 -14.01 28.83 -2.30
N LEU A 112 -13.49 29.24 -3.47
CA LEU A 112 -12.19 29.89 -3.59
C LEU A 112 -12.17 31.26 -2.91
N SER A 113 -13.19 32.09 -3.17
CA SER A 113 -13.29 33.40 -2.53
C SER A 113 -13.54 33.29 -1.03
N THR A 114 -14.33 32.29 -0.58
CA THR A 114 -14.52 32.03 0.86
C THR A 114 -13.21 31.66 1.56
N VAL A 115 -12.39 30.80 0.95
CA VAL A 115 -11.07 30.43 1.52
C VAL A 115 -10.11 31.61 1.55
N MET A 116 -10.09 32.43 0.49
CA MET A 116 -9.28 33.66 0.45
C MET A 116 -9.73 34.69 1.50
N GLU A 117 -11.04 34.84 1.69
CA GLU A 117 -11.64 35.74 2.68
C GLU A 117 -11.25 35.30 4.10
N VAL A 118 -11.35 34.01 4.43
CA VAL A 118 -10.94 33.47 5.73
C VAL A 118 -9.44 33.68 6.01
N LEU A 119 -8.57 33.35 5.05
CA LEU A 119 -7.12 33.48 5.23
C LEU A 119 -6.71 34.96 5.37
N LYS A 120 -7.27 35.86 4.56
CA LYS A 120 -7.01 37.30 4.66
C LYS A 120 -7.55 37.90 5.95
N SER A 121 -8.76 37.55 6.36
CA SER A 121 -9.34 38.03 7.62
C SER A 121 -8.52 37.57 8.82
N CYS A 122 -7.85 36.42 8.74
CA CYS A 122 -6.95 35.93 9.77
C CYS A 122 -5.49 36.38 9.58
N SER A 123 -5.19 37.30 8.65
CA SER A 123 -3.84 37.80 8.33
C SER A 123 -2.81 36.71 8.02
N LEU A 124 -3.24 35.62 7.37
CA LEU A 124 -2.40 34.50 6.94
C LEU A 124 -2.01 34.63 5.46
N SER A 125 -0.82 34.14 5.09
CA SER A 125 -0.35 34.21 3.70
C SER A 125 -1.24 33.39 2.77
N VAL A 126 -1.51 33.95 1.59
CA VAL A 126 -2.26 33.31 0.48
C VAL A 126 -1.33 32.82 -0.64
N GLU A 127 -0.01 32.95 -0.48
CA GLU A 127 1.00 32.64 -1.51
C GLU A 127 0.95 31.15 -1.91
N HIS A 128 0.76 30.25 -0.94
CA HIS A 128 0.65 28.81 -1.19
C HIS A 128 -0.56 28.43 -2.08
N MET A 129 -1.58 29.30 -2.20
CA MET A 129 -2.71 29.06 -3.09
C MET A 129 -2.42 29.45 -4.54
N GLN A 130 -1.54 30.44 -4.76
CA GLN A 130 -1.13 30.82 -6.11
C GLN A 130 -0.27 29.73 -6.76
N GLU A 131 0.55 29.03 -5.97
CA GLU A 131 1.30 27.84 -6.40
C GLU A 131 0.38 26.67 -6.72
N LEU A 132 -0.64 26.39 -5.89
CA LEU A 132 -1.63 25.33 -6.16
C LEU A 132 -2.43 25.57 -7.44
N LEU A 133 -2.76 26.83 -7.75
CA LEU A 133 -3.44 27.21 -8.99
C LEU A 133 -2.52 27.11 -10.21
N LYS A 134 -1.23 27.45 -10.08
CA LYS A 134 -0.22 27.27 -11.13
C LYS A 134 0.06 25.78 -11.43
N ALA A 135 0.26 24.96 -10.39
CA ALA A 135 0.51 23.53 -10.54
C ALA A 135 -0.65 22.79 -11.24
N LYS A 136 -1.90 23.24 -11.01
CA LYS A 136 -3.07 22.70 -11.72
C LYS A 136 -3.13 23.11 -13.20
N ALA A 137 -2.65 24.29 -13.56
CA ALA A 137 -2.58 24.73 -14.95
C ALA A 137 -1.55 23.92 -15.75
N GLU A 138 -0.45 23.51 -15.11
CA GLU A 138 0.61 22.70 -15.73
C GLU A 138 0.24 21.21 -15.84
N SER A 139 -0.60 20.68 -14.94
CA SER A 139 -1.05 19.27 -14.96
C SER A 139 -2.05 18.89 -16.08
N GLN A 140 -2.52 19.85 -16.88
CA GLN A 140 -3.51 19.57 -17.94
C GLN A 140 -2.89 19.00 -19.24
N ASN A 141 -1.56 18.95 -19.35
CA ASN A 141 -0.85 18.45 -20.54
C ASN A 141 -0.36 16.98 -20.41
N SER A 142 -0.70 16.27 -19.34
CA SER A 142 -0.32 14.85 -19.16
C SER A 142 -1.54 13.96 -19.01
N THR A 143 -1.60 12.93 -19.85
CA THR A 143 -2.67 11.96 -20.02
C THR A 143 -3.05 11.26 -18.71
N GLN A 144 -4.36 11.06 -18.56
CA GLN A 144 -5.07 10.54 -17.38
C GLN A 144 -4.49 9.21 -16.86
N GLN A 145 -4.04 9.20 -15.60
CA GLN A 145 -3.93 7.98 -14.80
C GLN A 145 -5.20 7.81 -13.97
N GLY A 146 -5.78 6.61 -14.06
CA GLY A 146 -6.98 6.18 -13.35
C GLY A 146 -6.86 6.32 -11.83
N GLY A 147 -8.02 6.47 -11.18
CA GLY A 147 -8.13 6.73 -9.74
C GLY A 147 -7.32 5.77 -8.87
N ILE A 148 -6.25 6.29 -8.29
CA ILE A 148 -5.48 5.62 -7.25
C ILE A 148 -6.30 5.65 -5.95
N PRO A 149 -6.40 4.56 -5.18
CA PRO A 149 -7.09 4.53 -3.89
C PRO A 149 -6.54 5.57 -2.90
N PHE A 150 -7.37 5.96 -1.94
CA PHE A 150 -7.19 7.01 -0.92
C PHE A 150 -6.07 6.72 0.13
N TYR A 151 -4.99 6.05 -0.24
CA TYR A 151 -3.84 5.81 0.63
C TYR A 151 -2.61 6.55 0.09
N ARG A 152 -2.64 7.89 0.13
CA ARG A 152 -1.38 8.65 0.09
C ARG A 152 -0.77 8.55 1.48
N SER A 153 0.48 8.09 1.54
CA SER A 153 1.30 8.17 2.75
C SER A 153 1.26 9.62 3.26
N ILE A 154 0.82 9.81 4.50
CA ILE A 154 0.83 11.12 5.15
C ILE A 154 2.29 11.53 5.27
N LYS A 155 2.73 12.43 4.39
CA LYS A 155 4.05 13.02 4.44
C LYS A 155 3.98 14.21 5.38
N TRP A 156 4.49 14.03 6.59
CA TRP A 156 4.66 15.13 7.54
C TRP A 156 5.76 16.05 7.05
N ASP A 157 5.58 17.36 7.21
CA ASP A 157 6.63 18.34 6.94
C ASP A 157 7.84 18.06 7.83
N LYS A 158 9.07 18.31 7.35
CA LYS A 158 10.30 18.05 8.11
C LYS A 158 10.30 18.73 9.48
N THR A 159 9.61 19.87 9.60
CA THR A 159 9.43 20.60 10.86
C THR A 159 8.70 19.80 11.93
N TYR A 160 7.81 18.86 11.56
CA TYR A 160 7.12 17.97 12.50
C TYR A 160 8.10 17.05 13.24
N TYR A 161 9.02 16.42 12.50
CA TYR A 161 10.01 15.51 13.08
C TYR A 161 11.00 16.25 13.98
N SER A 162 11.44 17.45 13.56
CA SER A 162 12.29 18.29 14.41
C SER A 162 11.57 18.78 15.67
N PHE A 163 10.27 19.05 15.59
CA PHE A 163 9.48 19.56 16.72
C PHE A 163 9.10 18.46 17.72
N THR A 164 8.83 17.24 17.23
CA THR A 164 8.38 16.12 18.07
C THR A 164 9.51 15.22 18.57
N GLY A 165 10.70 15.31 17.96
CA GLY A 165 11.81 14.40 18.23
C GLY A 165 11.61 12.99 17.65
N PHE A 166 10.50 12.74 16.93
CA PHE A 166 10.36 11.52 16.14
C PHE A 166 11.30 11.58 14.93
N ARG A 167 11.89 10.43 14.58
CA ARG A 167 12.77 10.34 13.41
C ARG A 167 11.95 10.35 12.14
N ASP A 168 12.41 11.10 11.16
CA ASP A 168 11.81 11.19 9.83
C ASP A 168 12.03 9.86 9.08
N PRO A 169 10.97 9.10 8.75
CA PRO A 169 11.10 7.81 8.08
C PRO A 169 11.78 7.89 6.71
N GLU A 170 11.64 9.01 6.00
CA GLU A 170 12.32 9.21 4.71
C GLU A 170 13.81 9.45 4.92
N GLN A 171 14.19 10.20 5.96
CA GLN A 171 15.59 10.37 6.34
C GLN A 171 16.21 9.08 6.87
N GLU A 172 15.48 8.28 7.65
CA GLU A 172 15.95 6.95 8.09
C GLU A 172 16.19 6.04 6.89
N MET A 173 15.27 6.02 5.91
CA MET A 173 15.44 5.24 4.69
C MET A 173 16.61 5.74 3.84
N GLU A 174 16.81 7.05 3.74
CA GLU A 174 17.98 7.61 3.05
C GLU A 174 19.29 7.32 3.80
N GLN A 175 19.33 7.45 5.12
CA GLN A 175 20.50 7.14 5.94
C GLN A 175 20.84 5.64 5.89
N ALA A 176 19.84 4.76 5.97
CA ALA A 176 20.00 3.33 5.82
C ALA A 176 20.54 2.90 4.44
N LYS A 177 20.24 3.69 3.40
CA LYS A 177 20.82 3.53 2.05
C LYS A 177 22.19 4.19 1.89
N LYS A 178 22.44 5.30 2.58
CA LYS A 178 23.67 6.11 2.52
C LYS A 178 24.77 5.64 3.47
N MET A 179 24.49 4.75 4.41
CA MET A 179 25.49 4.22 5.34
C MET A 179 26.51 3.37 4.56
N GLU A 180 27.58 4.02 4.09
CA GLU A 180 28.79 3.38 3.56
C GLU A 180 29.65 2.81 4.69
N ALA A 181 29.04 2.19 5.68
CA ALA A 181 29.76 1.40 6.67
C ALA A 181 30.05 0.04 6.07
N THR A 182 31.29 -0.43 6.21
CA THR A 182 31.63 -1.83 5.94
C THR A 182 30.72 -2.73 6.78
N LEU A 183 30.35 -3.89 6.26
CA LEU A 183 29.44 -4.80 6.96
C LEU A 183 29.93 -5.12 8.38
N SER A 184 31.23 -5.35 8.55
CA SER A 184 31.83 -5.62 9.85
C SER A 184 31.68 -4.47 10.85
N SER A 185 31.90 -3.22 10.42
CA SER A 185 31.68 -2.04 11.28
C SER A 185 30.21 -1.86 11.64
N TRP A 186 29.31 -2.07 10.67
CA TRP A 186 27.88 -1.98 10.93
C TRP A 186 27.40 -3.05 11.92
N LEU A 187 27.84 -4.30 11.76
CA LEU A 187 27.51 -5.39 12.67
C LEU A 187 28.03 -5.12 14.08
N GLN A 188 29.28 -4.70 14.23
CA GLN A 188 29.87 -4.39 15.54
C GLN A 188 29.04 -3.34 16.31
N ASN A 189 28.52 -2.33 15.61
CA ASN A 189 27.74 -1.26 16.22
C ASN A 189 26.29 -1.66 16.55
N ASN A 190 25.71 -2.65 15.83
CA ASN A 190 24.29 -2.97 15.91
C ASN A 190 23.99 -4.34 16.55
N GLU A 191 24.96 -5.25 16.61
CA GLU A 191 24.82 -6.58 17.21
C GLU A 191 24.31 -6.51 18.67
N PRO A 192 24.83 -5.66 19.57
CA PRO A 192 24.38 -5.66 20.96
C PRO A 192 22.91 -5.25 21.10
N GLU A 193 22.48 -4.26 20.31
CA GLU A 193 21.09 -3.80 20.30
C GLU A 193 20.17 -4.87 19.69
N ALA A 194 20.58 -5.50 18.59
CA ALA A 194 19.85 -6.57 17.93
C ALA A 194 19.66 -7.77 18.86
N THR A 195 20.72 -8.23 19.52
CA THR A 195 20.69 -9.33 20.49
C THR A 195 19.78 -9.01 21.67
N LYS A 196 19.83 -7.77 22.22
CA LYS A 196 18.91 -7.32 23.27
C LYS A 196 17.45 -7.36 22.81
N LYS A 197 17.14 -6.82 21.62
CA LYS A 197 15.79 -6.83 21.04
C LYS A 197 15.31 -8.25 20.75
N GLN A 198 16.19 -9.10 20.26
CA GLN A 198 15.91 -10.51 19.95
C GLN A 198 15.56 -11.28 21.22
N ASN A 199 16.35 -11.15 22.28
CA ASN A 199 16.07 -11.75 23.59
C ASN A 199 14.74 -11.27 24.16
N ALA A 200 14.46 -9.97 24.10
CA ALA A 200 13.18 -9.40 24.51
C ALA A 200 11.99 -9.86 23.63
N SER A 201 12.24 -10.32 22.40
CA SER A 201 11.21 -10.82 21.47
C SER A 201 10.84 -12.29 21.68
N VAL A 202 11.69 -13.07 22.37
CA VAL A 202 11.52 -14.53 22.53
C VAL A 202 10.14 -14.93 23.05
N PRO A 203 9.60 -14.31 24.13
CA PRO A 203 8.27 -14.66 24.63
C PRO A 203 7.17 -14.38 23.59
N ARG A 204 7.27 -13.27 22.85
CA ARG A 204 6.29 -12.93 21.80
C ARG A 204 6.36 -13.91 20.63
N ARG A 205 7.54 -14.38 20.26
CA ARG A 205 7.71 -15.41 19.20
C ARG A 205 7.13 -16.75 19.62
N ALA A 206 7.33 -17.14 20.89
CA ALA A 206 6.72 -18.34 21.45
C ALA A 206 5.19 -18.23 21.47
N GLU A 207 4.67 -17.09 21.92
CA GLU A 207 3.23 -16.83 21.94
C GLU A 207 2.61 -16.82 20.53
N LEU A 208 3.28 -16.20 19.55
CA LEU A 208 2.84 -16.21 18.16
C LEU A 208 2.69 -17.65 17.63
N LYS A 209 3.69 -18.50 17.88
CA LYS A 209 3.67 -19.92 17.48
C LYS A 209 2.57 -20.69 18.20
N ARG A 210 2.38 -20.43 19.50
CA ARG A 210 1.35 -21.06 20.32
C ARG A 210 -0.05 -20.70 19.82
N LEU A 211 -0.36 -19.41 19.69
CA LEU A 211 -1.63 -18.91 19.19
C LEU A 211 -1.94 -19.40 17.78
N LYS A 212 -0.94 -19.41 16.89
CA LYS A 212 -1.13 -19.90 15.51
C LYS A 212 -1.58 -21.36 15.53
N ARG A 213 -0.91 -22.22 16.31
CA ARG A 213 -1.23 -23.64 16.43
C ARG A 213 -2.62 -23.86 17.03
N GLU A 214 -2.89 -23.21 18.16
CA GLU A 214 -4.18 -23.30 18.85
C GLU A 214 -5.35 -22.92 17.94
N LEU A 215 -5.22 -21.82 17.19
CA LEU A 215 -6.26 -21.37 16.26
C LEU A 215 -6.43 -22.32 15.07
N ILE A 216 -5.34 -22.85 14.52
CA ILE A 216 -5.39 -23.84 13.44
C ILE A 216 -6.17 -25.08 13.91
N GLU A 217 -5.83 -25.61 15.07
CA GLU A 217 -6.49 -26.80 15.63
C GLU A 217 -7.96 -26.53 15.97
N LYS A 218 -8.23 -25.44 16.70
CA LYS A 218 -9.59 -25.09 17.18
C LYS A 218 -10.56 -24.78 16.03
N LEU A 219 -10.09 -24.11 14.98
CA LEU A 219 -10.93 -23.72 13.84
C LEU A 219 -10.84 -24.72 12.68
N GLY A 220 -9.99 -25.75 12.80
CA GLY A 220 -9.75 -26.74 11.75
C GLY A 220 -9.23 -26.12 10.45
N LEU A 221 -8.32 -25.14 10.56
CA LEU A 221 -7.71 -24.47 9.40
C LEU A 221 -6.60 -25.32 8.79
N VAL A 222 -6.27 -25.04 7.54
CA VAL A 222 -5.07 -25.61 6.89
C VAL A 222 -3.81 -24.86 7.34
N ASP A 223 -3.85 -23.52 7.33
CA ASP A 223 -2.74 -22.66 7.75
C ASP A 223 -3.21 -21.23 8.03
N ILE A 224 -2.37 -20.45 8.71
CA ILE A 224 -2.53 -18.99 8.89
C ILE A 224 -1.27 -18.28 8.40
N ARG A 225 -1.44 -17.32 7.49
CA ARG A 225 -0.36 -16.58 6.83
C ARG A 225 -0.58 -15.07 6.92
N TRP A 226 0.43 -14.34 6.48
CA TRP A 226 0.44 -12.88 6.42
C TRP A 226 0.98 -12.44 5.07
N GLN A 227 0.26 -11.54 4.39
CA GLN A 227 0.75 -10.95 3.14
C GLN A 227 1.95 -10.04 3.40
N ARG A 228 1.89 -9.24 4.47
CA ARG A 228 2.96 -8.31 4.85
C ARG A 228 3.81 -8.92 5.96
N LYS A 229 5.13 -8.74 5.85
CA LYS A 229 6.10 -9.14 6.87
C LYS A 229 6.12 -8.15 8.04
N TRP A 230 5.00 -8.06 8.77
CA TRP A 230 4.92 -7.27 10.01
C TRP A 230 5.80 -7.87 11.11
N GLY A 231 6.17 -7.05 12.10
CA GLY A 231 6.81 -7.52 13.34
C GLY A 231 5.94 -8.52 14.11
N VAL A 232 6.59 -9.31 14.95
CA VAL A 232 5.99 -10.41 15.74
C VAL A 232 4.82 -9.89 16.59
N ALA A 233 4.97 -8.72 17.22
CA ALA A 233 3.93 -8.12 18.05
C ALA A 233 2.63 -7.89 17.28
N HIS A 234 2.72 -7.32 16.06
CA HIS A 234 1.54 -7.06 15.24
C HIS A 234 0.85 -8.36 14.79
N ARG A 235 1.63 -9.39 14.45
CA ARG A 235 1.09 -10.71 14.12
C ARG A 235 0.38 -11.34 15.31
N CYS A 236 0.91 -11.20 16.52
CA CYS A 236 0.23 -11.65 17.73
C CYS A 236 -1.13 -10.95 17.90
N CYS A 237 -1.18 -9.62 17.76
CA CYS A 237 -2.42 -8.87 17.87
C CYS A 237 -3.50 -9.34 16.88
N GLN A 238 -3.10 -9.67 15.65
CA GLN A 238 -4.00 -10.20 14.62
C GLN A 238 -4.57 -11.58 15.02
N LEU A 239 -3.73 -12.48 15.50
CA LEU A 239 -4.19 -13.80 16.00
C LEU A 239 -5.09 -13.65 17.23
N GLN A 240 -4.75 -12.77 18.16
CA GLN A 240 -5.59 -12.50 19.33
C GLN A 240 -6.95 -11.93 18.91
N SER A 241 -6.99 -11.06 17.89
CA SER A 241 -8.24 -10.56 17.33
C SER A 241 -9.11 -11.70 16.79
N LEU A 242 -8.52 -12.62 16.01
CA LEU A 242 -9.23 -13.80 15.51
C LEU A 242 -9.67 -14.74 16.64
N SER A 243 -8.84 -14.94 17.67
CA SER A 243 -9.17 -15.73 18.85
C SER A 243 -10.36 -15.16 19.61
N ARG A 244 -10.41 -13.83 19.80
CA ARG A 244 -11.56 -13.16 20.41
C ARG A 244 -12.85 -13.37 19.61
N LEU A 245 -12.77 -13.26 18.29
CA LEU A 245 -13.93 -13.55 17.43
C LEU A 245 -14.38 -15.01 17.58
N ALA A 246 -13.44 -15.96 17.68
CA ALA A 246 -13.75 -17.36 17.91
C ALA A 246 -14.44 -17.67 19.22
N LEU A 247 -14.20 -16.85 20.26
CA LEU A 247 -14.92 -16.95 21.52
C LEU A 247 -16.30 -16.32 21.46
N GLN A 248 -16.45 -15.20 20.76
CA GLN A 248 -17.71 -14.44 20.68
C GLN A 248 -18.74 -15.07 19.73
N SER A 249 -18.29 -15.70 18.64
CA SER A 249 -19.18 -16.21 17.59
C SER A 249 -18.61 -17.49 16.96
N PRO A 250 -18.62 -18.62 17.68
CA PRO A 250 -18.10 -19.88 17.17
C PRO A 250 -18.87 -20.37 15.92
N GLU A 251 -20.19 -20.14 15.87
CA GLU A 251 -21.04 -20.52 14.74
C GLU A 251 -20.64 -19.83 13.43
N ALA A 252 -20.20 -18.57 13.51
CA ALA A 252 -19.75 -17.81 12.36
C ALA A 252 -18.51 -18.41 11.68
N LEU A 253 -17.74 -19.23 12.41
CA LEU A 253 -16.45 -19.77 11.96
C LEU A 253 -16.55 -21.20 11.43
N LEU A 254 -17.74 -21.82 11.46
CA LEU A 254 -17.93 -23.18 10.95
C LEU A 254 -17.51 -23.30 9.48
N ASN A 255 -17.82 -22.27 8.67
CA ASN A 255 -17.47 -22.21 7.25
C ASN A 255 -15.97 -22.00 6.99
N LEU A 256 -15.18 -21.66 8.03
CA LEU A 256 -13.75 -21.41 7.89
C LEU A 256 -12.92 -22.70 7.91
N ARG A 257 -13.51 -23.82 8.35
CA ARG A 257 -12.85 -25.12 8.40
C ARG A 257 -12.31 -25.52 7.03
N GLY A 258 -11.11 -26.08 7.00
CA GLY A 258 -10.44 -26.53 5.78
C GLY A 258 -9.83 -25.40 4.93
N HIS A 259 -9.86 -24.15 5.39
CA HIS A 259 -9.29 -23.02 4.65
C HIS A 259 -7.94 -22.59 5.21
N THR A 260 -7.12 -21.98 4.35
CA THR A 260 -5.97 -21.16 4.77
C THR A 260 -6.42 -19.71 4.92
N VAL A 261 -6.08 -19.10 6.05
CA VAL A 261 -6.37 -17.69 6.35
C VAL A 261 -5.13 -16.85 6.11
N ILE A 262 -5.29 -15.69 5.47
CA ILE A 262 -4.21 -14.71 5.23
C ILE A 262 -4.64 -13.34 5.73
N PHE A 263 -3.83 -12.72 6.59
CA PHE A 263 -4.02 -11.32 6.95
C PHE A 263 -3.49 -10.38 5.85
N THR A 264 -4.36 -9.51 5.37
CA THR A 264 -4.20 -8.65 4.18
C THR A 264 -4.72 -7.24 4.44
N ASP A 265 -4.57 -6.35 3.47
CA ASP A 265 -5.16 -5.00 3.50
C ASP A 265 -6.68 -4.97 3.32
N GLN A 266 -7.25 -5.96 2.65
CA GLN A 266 -8.69 -6.09 2.41
C GLN A 266 -9.23 -7.49 2.75
N SER A 267 -10.50 -7.61 3.14
CA SER A 267 -11.18 -8.89 3.36
C SER A 267 -11.75 -9.49 2.06
N GLY A 268 -11.80 -10.82 1.96
CA GLY A 268 -12.32 -11.52 0.79
C GLY A 268 -11.76 -12.93 0.62
N MET A 269 -11.66 -13.38 -0.61
CA MET A 269 -10.89 -14.57 -0.99
C MET A 269 -9.96 -14.21 -2.14
N ASN A 270 -8.72 -14.68 -2.11
CA ASN A 270 -7.77 -14.42 -3.19
C ASN A 270 -7.90 -15.41 -4.36
N ALA A 271 -7.18 -15.13 -5.46
CA ALA A 271 -7.12 -15.99 -6.64
C ALA A 271 -6.56 -17.42 -6.39
N SER A 272 -5.93 -17.64 -5.23
CA SER A 272 -5.40 -18.94 -4.78
C SER A 272 -6.39 -19.71 -3.90
N GLY A 273 -7.57 -19.15 -3.59
CA GLY A 273 -8.59 -19.77 -2.75
C GLY A 273 -8.37 -19.58 -1.24
N HIS A 274 -7.42 -18.72 -0.85
CA HIS A 274 -7.18 -18.41 0.56
C HIS A 274 -8.13 -17.31 1.05
N VAL A 275 -8.60 -17.45 2.29
CA VAL A 275 -9.50 -16.48 2.93
C VAL A 275 -8.69 -15.31 3.43
N MET A 276 -9.01 -14.12 2.93
CA MET A 276 -8.34 -12.87 3.24
C MET A 276 -9.05 -12.15 4.38
N LEU A 277 -8.32 -11.79 5.43
CA LEU A 277 -8.81 -10.98 6.54
C LEU A 277 -8.13 -9.62 6.53
N GLY A 278 -8.91 -8.58 6.23
CA GLY A 278 -8.47 -7.19 6.25
C GLY A 278 -8.02 -6.80 7.65
N THR A 279 -6.80 -6.27 7.79
CA THR A 279 -6.24 -5.94 9.11
C THR A 279 -6.91 -4.75 9.80
N MET A 280 -7.62 -3.92 9.02
CA MET A 280 -8.37 -2.76 9.52
C MET A 280 -9.87 -3.06 9.71
N ASP A 281 -10.30 -4.26 9.34
CA ASP A 281 -11.70 -4.64 9.40
C ASP A 281 -12.12 -5.06 10.82
N VAL A 282 -13.37 -4.77 11.16
CA VAL A 282 -13.96 -5.17 12.43
C VAL A 282 -14.51 -6.59 12.35
N HIS A 283 -14.66 -7.25 13.51
CA HIS A 283 -15.17 -8.63 13.61
C HIS A 283 -16.50 -8.88 12.87
N HIS A 284 -17.38 -7.87 12.82
CA HIS A 284 -18.63 -7.95 12.06
C HIS A 284 -18.40 -8.15 10.56
N GLN A 285 -17.40 -7.47 9.98
CA GLN A 285 -17.08 -7.61 8.56
C GLN A 285 -16.49 -9.00 8.26
N TRP A 286 -15.64 -9.52 9.14
CA TRP A 286 -15.12 -10.90 9.02
C TRP A 286 -16.25 -11.92 9.13
N THR A 287 -17.19 -11.72 10.06
CA THR A 287 -18.36 -12.60 10.20
C THR A 287 -19.21 -12.64 8.93
N LYS A 288 -19.47 -11.48 8.32
CA LYS A 288 -20.17 -11.39 7.02
C LYS A 288 -19.41 -12.11 5.90
N LEU A 289 -18.08 -12.02 5.90
CA LEU A 289 -17.24 -12.77 4.96
C LEU A 289 -17.44 -14.28 5.15
N PHE A 290 -17.39 -14.77 6.39
CA PHE A 290 -17.53 -16.21 6.68
C PHE A 290 -18.89 -16.77 6.28
N GLN A 291 -19.96 -15.99 6.44
CA GLN A 291 -21.29 -16.35 5.94
C GLN A 291 -21.33 -16.47 4.41
N ARG A 292 -20.51 -15.69 3.69
CA ARG A 292 -20.43 -15.71 2.22
C ARG A 292 -19.43 -16.74 1.67
N LEU A 293 -18.64 -17.41 2.52
CA LEU A 293 -17.60 -18.36 2.08
C LEU A 293 -18.11 -19.48 1.16
N PRO A 294 -19.30 -20.09 1.36
CA PRO A 294 -19.81 -21.09 0.43
C PRO A 294 -19.91 -20.59 -1.01
N SER A 295 -20.35 -19.34 -1.20
CA SER A 295 -20.42 -18.70 -2.52
C SER A 295 -19.03 -18.46 -3.11
N TYR A 296 -18.06 -18.06 -2.28
CA TYR A 296 -16.66 -17.94 -2.70
C TYR A 296 -16.07 -19.29 -3.12
N CYS A 297 -16.36 -20.37 -2.39
CA CYS A 297 -15.91 -21.72 -2.72
C CYS A 297 -16.48 -22.17 -4.08
N SER A 298 -17.78 -21.95 -4.33
CA SER A 298 -18.40 -22.24 -5.64
C SER A 298 -17.72 -21.45 -6.76
N LEU A 299 -17.46 -20.16 -6.56
CA LEU A 299 -16.75 -19.34 -7.55
C LEU A 299 -15.30 -19.81 -7.76
N PHE A 300 -14.62 -20.23 -6.70
CA PHE A 300 -13.27 -20.75 -6.80
C PHE A 300 -13.22 -22.04 -7.61
N GLN A 301 -14.15 -22.97 -7.38
CA GLN A 301 -14.30 -24.18 -8.21
C GLN A 301 -14.53 -23.84 -9.69
N GLN A 302 -15.42 -22.88 -9.98
CA GLN A 302 -15.62 -22.40 -11.36
C GLN A 302 -14.34 -21.79 -11.95
N THR A 303 -13.56 -21.09 -11.14
CA THR A 303 -12.28 -20.50 -11.54
C THR A 303 -11.24 -21.58 -11.87
N VAL A 304 -11.18 -22.67 -11.10
CA VAL A 304 -10.29 -23.82 -11.37
C VAL A 304 -10.67 -24.47 -12.70
N LEU A 305 -11.94 -24.81 -12.90
CA LEU A 305 -12.43 -25.39 -14.16
C LEU A 305 -12.17 -24.48 -15.36
N LEU A 306 -12.28 -23.16 -15.17
CA LEU A 306 -12.00 -22.19 -16.22
C LEU A 306 -10.51 -22.15 -16.59
N LYS A 307 -9.60 -22.25 -15.62
CA LYS A 307 -8.16 -22.38 -15.86
C LYS A 307 -7.86 -23.65 -16.67
N GLU A 308 -8.49 -24.77 -16.34
CA GLU A 308 -8.34 -26.04 -17.07
C GLU A 308 -8.83 -25.94 -18.52
N ARG A 309 -9.98 -25.28 -18.75
CA ARG A 309 -10.50 -25.05 -20.11
C ARG A 309 -9.53 -24.21 -20.95
N ILE A 310 -8.99 -23.12 -20.38
CA ILE A 310 -7.99 -22.29 -21.06
C ILE A 310 -6.72 -23.11 -21.31
N SER A 311 -6.27 -23.89 -20.32
CA SER A 311 -5.10 -24.77 -20.43
C SER A 311 -5.23 -25.73 -21.62
N PHE A 312 -6.38 -26.38 -21.77
CA PHE A 312 -6.66 -27.29 -22.87
C PHE A 312 -6.59 -26.61 -24.24
N LEU A 313 -7.20 -25.42 -24.37
CA LEU A 313 -7.18 -24.63 -25.61
C LEU A 313 -5.75 -24.16 -25.99
N LEU A 314 -4.86 -24.04 -25.00
CA LEU A 314 -3.50 -23.57 -25.17
C LEU A 314 -2.46 -24.70 -25.03
N GLY A 315 -2.81 -25.93 -25.43
CA GLY A 315 -1.83 -27.02 -25.52
C GLY A 315 -1.32 -27.54 -24.18
N ALA A 316 -2.19 -27.58 -23.18
CA ALA A 316 -1.93 -28.03 -21.80
C ALA A 316 -0.93 -27.17 -21.02
N ILE A 317 -0.84 -25.87 -21.33
CA ILE A 317 -0.09 -24.90 -20.54
C ILE A 317 -0.79 -24.63 -19.20
N GLN A 318 -0.05 -24.54 -18.10
CA GLN A 318 -0.64 -24.29 -16.78
C GLN A 318 -0.95 -22.80 -16.60
N VAL A 319 -2.21 -22.47 -16.36
CA VAL A 319 -2.63 -21.09 -16.06
C VAL A 319 -2.57 -20.85 -14.56
N ILE A 320 -1.59 -20.05 -14.10
CA ILE A 320 -1.42 -19.73 -12.69
C ILE A 320 -1.68 -18.25 -12.40
N HIS A 321 -1.86 -17.95 -11.12
CA HIS A 321 -1.81 -16.60 -10.59
C HIS A 321 -0.53 -16.46 -9.77
N MET A 322 0.24 -15.40 -10.01
CA MET A 322 1.39 -15.06 -9.17
C MET A 322 1.02 -13.90 -8.28
N GLU A 323 1.16 -14.09 -6.97
CA GLU A 323 1.01 -13.01 -5.99
C GLU A 323 2.14 -12.00 -6.18
N ARG A 324 1.79 -10.77 -6.61
CA ARG A 324 2.75 -9.68 -6.80
C ARG A 324 3.09 -9.01 -5.47
N VAL A 325 4.21 -8.30 -5.43
CA VAL A 325 4.52 -7.34 -4.36
C VAL A 325 3.55 -6.15 -4.50
N GLY A 326 2.36 -6.28 -3.89
CA GLY A 326 1.26 -5.33 -4.05
C GLY A 326 -0.05 -5.85 -3.44
N PRO A 327 -1.18 -5.17 -3.72
CA PRO A 327 -2.50 -5.62 -3.25
C PRO A 327 -2.80 -7.05 -3.71
N VAL A 328 -3.39 -7.86 -2.82
CA VAL A 328 -3.80 -9.23 -3.19
C VAL A 328 -4.98 -9.15 -4.16
N LEU A 329 -4.89 -9.85 -5.30
CA LEU A 329 -5.96 -9.89 -6.29
C LEU A 329 -7.19 -10.66 -5.76
N PRO A 330 -8.38 -10.02 -5.67
CA PRO A 330 -9.61 -10.69 -5.30
C PRO A 330 -10.01 -11.78 -6.30
N LEU A 331 -10.64 -12.85 -5.80
CA LEU A 331 -11.09 -13.98 -6.61
C LEU A 331 -12.05 -13.55 -7.74
N GLU A 332 -12.99 -12.65 -7.46
CA GLU A 332 -13.98 -12.20 -8.44
C GLU A 332 -13.33 -11.49 -9.62
N GLU A 333 -12.31 -10.67 -9.36
CA GLU A 333 -11.57 -9.97 -10.39
C GLU A 333 -10.76 -10.97 -11.23
N HIS A 334 -10.08 -11.90 -10.57
CA HIS A 334 -9.33 -12.97 -11.24
C HIS A 334 -10.22 -13.83 -12.14
N TYR A 335 -11.41 -14.22 -11.65
CA TYR A 335 -12.40 -14.94 -12.43
C TYR A 335 -12.88 -14.14 -13.65
N ARG A 336 -13.18 -12.84 -13.49
CA ARG A 336 -13.59 -11.97 -14.62
C ARG A 336 -12.50 -11.89 -15.69
N THR A 337 -11.25 -11.71 -15.28
CA THR A 337 -10.09 -11.69 -16.18
C THR A 337 -9.98 -13.00 -16.97
N LEU A 338 -10.02 -14.14 -16.29
CA LEU A 338 -9.98 -15.45 -16.94
C LEU A 338 -11.16 -15.66 -17.89
N ASN A 339 -12.37 -15.27 -17.48
CA ASN A 339 -13.59 -15.50 -18.25
C ASN A 339 -13.61 -14.66 -19.53
N ASN A 340 -13.18 -13.40 -19.43
CA ASN A 340 -13.04 -12.52 -20.59
C ASN A 340 -11.99 -13.07 -21.57
N PHE A 341 -10.85 -13.51 -21.06
CA PHE A 341 -9.80 -14.12 -21.87
C PHE A 341 -10.30 -15.41 -22.56
N HIS A 342 -10.94 -16.31 -21.82
CA HIS A 342 -11.51 -17.54 -22.36
C HIS A 342 -12.56 -17.28 -23.45
N LYS A 343 -13.48 -16.34 -23.25
CA LYS A 343 -14.49 -15.96 -24.25
C LYS A 343 -13.89 -15.41 -25.53
N ARG A 344 -12.77 -14.70 -25.45
CA ARG A 344 -12.02 -14.22 -26.62
C ARG A 344 -11.28 -15.35 -27.33
N LEU A 345 -10.78 -16.33 -26.58
CA LEU A 345 -10.07 -17.48 -27.11
C LEU A 345 -10.99 -18.48 -27.81
N LEU A 346 -12.17 -18.74 -27.26
CA LEU A 346 -13.08 -19.81 -27.69
C LEU A 346 -13.46 -19.80 -29.19
N PRO A 347 -13.74 -18.65 -29.85
CA PRO A 347 -14.04 -18.60 -31.28
C PRO A 347 -12.83 -18.96 -32.16
N HIS A 348 -11.62 -18.82 -31.62
CA HIS A 348 -10.38 -18.97 -32.37
C HIS A 348 -9.85 -20.40 -32.17
N ARG A 349 -9.95 -21.23 -33.22
CA ARG A 349 -9.35 -22.57 -33.22
C ARG A 349 -7.85 -22.46 -33.42
N LEU A 350 -7.11 -22.27 -32.32
CA LEU A 350 -5.65 -22.23 -32.39
C LEU A 350 -5.10 -23.58 -32.86
N ALA A 351 -4.16 -23.53 -33.81
CA ALA A 351 -3.46 -24.70 -34.33
C ALA A 351 -2.32 -25.12 -33.37
N LEU A 352 -2.70 -25.43 -32.13
CA LEU A 352 -1.80 -25.94 -31.09
C LEU A 352 -2.10 -27.43 -30.86
N HIS A 353 -1.05 -28.26 -30.85
CA HIS A 353 -1.18 -29.64 -30.41
C HIS A 353 -1.60 -29.66 -28.91
N PRO A 354 -2.54 -30.52 -28.48
CA PRO A 354 -3.10 -30.48 -27.12
C PRO A 354 -2.10 -30.61 -25.96
N ARG A 355 -0.87 -31.04 -26.23
CA ARG A 355 0.22 -31.18 -25.24
C ARG A 355 1.50 -30.41 -25.61
N SER A 356 1.48 -29.55 -26.63
CA SER A 356 2.70 -28.87 -27.11
C SER A 356 3.36 -27.99 -26.04
N LEU A 357 2.59 -27.47 -25.09
CA LEU A 357 3.04 -26.57 -24.02
C LEU A 357 2.93 -27.20 -22.64
N GLN A 358 2.76 -28.52 -22.55
CA GLN A 358 2.76 -29.23 -21.28
C GLN A 358 4.08 -28.99 -20.51
N GLY A 359 3.95 -28.73 -19.20
CA GLY A 359 5.06 -28.39 -18.31
C GLY A 359 5.46 -26.91 -18.35
N LEU A 360 4.84 -26.10 -19.21
CA LEU A 360 5.02 -24.64 -19.22
C LEU A 360 3.90 -23.96 -18.44
N ILE A 361 4.17 -22.72 -18.02
CA ILE A 361 3.31 -21.95 -17.14
C ILE A 361 3.04 -20.58 -17.77
N MET A 362 1.82 -20.07 -17.59
CA MET A 362 1.45 -18.72 -17.96
C MET A 362 0.68 -17.98 -16.86
N THR A 363 0.77 -16.65 -16.91
CA THR A 363 -0.03 -15.70 -16.14
C THR A 363 -0.71 -14.72 -17.06
N LEU A 364 -1.87 -14.22 -16.64
CA LEU A 364 -2.59 -13.15 -17.34
C LEU A 364 -2.27 -11.79 -16.71
N GLU A 365 -2.11 -10.77 -17.57
CA GLU A 365 -1.88 -9.38 -17.16
C GLU A 365 -2.83 -8.44 -17.89
N ASN A 366 -3.33 -7.40 -17.21
CA ASN A 366 -4.24 -6.41 -17.79
C ASN A 366 -3.50 -5.18 -18.37
N ASP A 367 -2.29 -4.89 -17.89
CA ASP A 367 -1.61 -3.60 -18.11
C ASP A 367 -0.65 -3.59 -19.32
N SER A 368 -0.45 -4.75 -19.97
CA SER A 368 0.44 -4.89 -21.13
C SER A 368 -0.35 -5.15 -22.41
N SER A 369 0.19 -4.72 -23.56
CA SER A 369 -0.40 -4.98 -24.88
C SER A 369 0.25 -6.17 -25.60
N THR A 370 1.48 -6.52 -25.23
CA THR A 370 2.28 -7.56 -25.90
C THR A 370 2.61 -8.72 -24.96
N PRO A 371 2.49 -9.97 -25.44
CA PRO A 371 2.90 -11.14 -24.67
C PRO A 371 4.42 -11.18 -24.54
N ARG A 372 4.90 -11.62 -23.38
CA ARG A 372 6.35 -11.68 -23.07
C ARG A 372 6.70 -12.95 -22.33
N LEU A 373 7.95 -13.41 -22.51
CA LEU A 373 8.51 -14.53 -21.77
C LEU A 373 9.37 -13.98 -20.64
N HIS A 374 8.97 -14.26 -19.40
CA HIS A 374 9.70 -13.84 -18.22
C HIS A 374 11.05 -14.56 -18.11
N GLU A 375 12.01 -13.97 -17.39
CA GLU A 375 13.33 -14.57 -17.14
C GLU A 375 13.24 -15.92 -16.41
N MET A 376 12.22 -16.08 -15.58
CA MET A 376 11.89 -17.32 -14.85
C MET A 376 11.20 -18.38 -15.73
N GLY A 377 11.03 -18.13 -17.03
CA GLY A 377 10.50 -19.11 -18.00
C GLY A 377 8.99 -19.25 -18.08
N HIS A 378 8.22 -18.46 -17.34
CA HIS A 378 6.76 -18.39 -17.50
C HIS A 378 6.35 -17.32 -18.53
N PHE A 379 5.22 -17.54 -19.17
CA PHE A 379 4.63 -16.57 -20.10
C PHE A 379 3.76 -15.54 -19.37
N ILE A 380 3.91 -14.27 -19.73
CA ILE A 380 3.04 -13.18 -19.29
C ILE A 380 2.19 -12.77 -20.49
N ILE A 381 0.91 -13.07 -20.44
CA ILE A 381 -0.01 -12.91 -21.56
C ILE A 381 -1.02 -11.80 -21.26
N PRO A 382 -1.05 -10.73 -22.06
CA PRO A 382 -2.10 -9.73 -22.02
C PRO A 382 -3.50 -10.34 -22.16
N THR A 383 -4.43 -9.89 -21.32
CA THR A 383 -5.85 -10.31 -21.46
C THR A 383 -6.48 -9.88 -22.78
N MET A 384 -5.94 -8.84 -23.42
CA MET A 384 -6.37 -8.30 -24.70
C MET A 384 -5.51 -8.75 -25.89
N CYS A 385 -4.59 -9.71 -25.71
CA CYS A 385 -3.73 -10.23 -26.77
C CYS A 385 -4.56 -10.79 -27.94
N ASP A 386 -4.09 -10.59 -29.18
CA ASP A 386 -4.67 -11.22 -30.38
C ASP A 386 -4.37 -12.74 -30.40
N PRO A 387 -5.38 -13.60 -30.65
CA PRO A 387 -5.18 -15.06 -30.61
C PRO A 387 -4.18 -15.61 -31.63
N ALA A 388 -4.09 -15.04 -32.83
CA ALA A 388 -3.14 -15.50 -33.84
C ALA A 388 -1.70 -15.12 -33.46
N HIS A 389 -1.50 -13.89 -32.98
CA HIS A 389 -0.22 -13.46 -32.41
C HIS A 389 0.17 -14.31 -31.19
N LEU A 390 -0.77 -14.59 -30.30
CA LEU A 390 -0.56 -15.44 -29.12
C LEU A 390 -0.06 -16.84 -29.51
N GLN A 391 -0.70 -17.48 -30.50
CA GLN A 391 -0.31 -18.81 -30.96
C GLN A 391 1.14 -18.83 -31.44
N ASN A 392 1.50 -17.91 -32.34
CA ASN A 392 2.85 -17.82 -32.90
C ASN A 392 3.90 -17.55 -31.80
N PHE A 393 3.56 -16.66 -30.87
CA PHE A 393 4.42 -16.33 -29.74
C PHE A 393 4.70 -17.55 -28.84
N LEU A 394 3.65 -18.27 -28.43
CA LEU A 394 3.79 -19.46 -27.59
C LEU A 394 4.63 -20.55 -28.27
N GLN A 395 4.39 -20.81 -29.56
CA GLN A 395 5.13 -21.84 -30.31
C GLN A 395 6.62 -21.50 -30.46
N SER A 396 6.93 -20.26 -30.84
CA SER A 396 8.31 -19.82 -31.07
C SER A 396 9.17 -19.77 -29.80
N HIS A 397 8.55 -19.54 -28.63
CA HIS A 397 9.25 -19.36 -27.37
C HIS A 397 9.17 -20.57 -26.42
N ALA A 398 8.47 -21.64 -26.79
CA ALA A 398 8.27 -22.80 -25.93
C ALA A 398 9.58 -23.49 -25.50
N GLN A 399 10.55 -23.65 -26.41
CA GLN A 399 11.85 -24.25 -26.07
C GLN A 399 12.65 -23.35 -25.12
N GLU A 400 12.63 -22.04 -25.37
CA GLU A 400 13.30 -21.08 -24.48
C GLU A 400 12.68 -21.06 -23.09
N ALA A 401 11.35 -21.12 -22.99
CA ALA A 401 10.64 -21.22 -21.72
C ALA A 401 11.08 -22.45 -20.91
N ARG A 402 11.19 -23.62 -21.54
CA ARG A 402 11.67 -24.85 -20.88
C ARG A 402 13.09 -24.70 -20.35
N ARG A 403 14.01 -24.14 -21.16
CA ARG A 403 15.40 -23.89 -20.73
C ARG A 403 15.46 -22.97 -19.52
N ARG A 404 14.66 -21.90 -19.51
CA ARG A 404 14.58 -20.96 -18.38
C ARG A 404 14.02 -21.58 -17.11
N ILE A 405 12.97 -22.41 -17.22
CA ILE A 405 12.42 -23.15 -16.06
C ILE A 405 13.50 -24.08 -15.48
N GLN A 406 14.16 -24.88 -16.31
CA GLN A 406 15.21 -25.78 -15.83
C GLN A 406 16.36 -25.03 -15.14
N ARG A 407 16.80 -23.90 -15.71
CA ARG A 407 17.82 -23.03 -15.10
C ARG A 407 17.35 -22.43 -13.78
N LYS A 408 16.08 -22.02 -13.71
CA LYS A 408 15.47 -21.49 -12.48
C LYS A 408 15.50 -22.56 -11.38
N ASP A 409 15.06 -23.77 -11.66
CA ASP A 409 15.02 -24.87 -10.68
C ASP A 409 16.43 -25.21 -10.16
N GLN A 410 17.44 -25.19 -11.04
CA GLN A 410 18.84 -25.35 -10.66
C GLN A 410 19.32 -24.24 -9.72
N LEU A 411 18.98 -22.98 -10.04
CA LEU A 411 19.35 -21.83 -9.21
C LEU A 411 18.63 -21.86 -7.85
N GLU A 412 17.35 -22.24 -7.79
CA GLU A 412 16.61 -22.37 -6.52
C GLU A 412 17.22 -23.46 -5.62
N ALA A 413 17.62 -24.60 -6.20
CA ALA A 413 18.30 -25.66 -5.46
C ALA A 413 19.70 -25.24 -4.97
N GLU A 414 20.45 -24.51 -5.80
CA GLU A 414 21.75 -23.94 -5.42
C GLU A 414 21.59 -22.92 -4.28
N GLU A 415 20.59 -22.04 -4.37
CA GLU A 415 20.29 -21.07 -3.33
C GLU A 415 19.99 -21.72 -1.99
N GLU A 416 19.13 -22.74 -1.96
CA GLU A 416 18.77 -23.45 -0.73
C GLU A 416 20.01 -24.10 -0.09
N ASN A 417 20.86 -24.74 -0.89
CA ASN A 417 22.11 -25.33 -0.43
C ASN A 417 23.05 -24.26 0.16
N VAL A 418 23.31 -23.18 -0.58
CA VAL A 418 24.23 -22.12 -0.13
C VAL A 418 23.67 -21.39 1.10
N MET A 419 22.36 -21.18 1.19
CA MET A 419 21.72 -20.61 2.39
C MET A 419 21.89 -21.53 3.61
N SER A 420 21.70 -22.84 3.44
CA SER A 420 21.90 -23.82 4.52
C SER A 420 23.34 -23.81 5.01
N ASN A 421 24.31 -23.82 4.10
CA ASN A 421 25.74 -23.77 4.44
C ASN A 421 26.08 -22.45 5.16
N CYS A 422 25.56 -21.32 4.67
CA CYS A 422 25.77 -20.01 5.30
C CYS A 422 25.23 -19.96 6.74
N VAL A 423 24.07 -20.58 7.00
CA VAL A 423 23.51 -20.68 8.36
C VAL A 423 24.43 -21.50 9.27
N GLN A 424 24.98 -22.61 8.78
CA GLN A 424 25.86 -23.49 9.53
C GLN A 424 27.23 -22.84 9.80
N ASP A 425 27.90 -22.37 8.74
CA ASP A 425 29.26 -21.81 8.78
C ASP A 425 29.35 -20.58 9.68
N LEU A 426 28.34 -19.71 9.63
CA LEU A 426 28.30 -18.48 10.43
C LEU A 426 27.56 -18.66 11.76
N SER A 427 27.10 -19.89 12.06
CA SER A 427 26.32 -20.21 13.27
C SER A 427 25.12 -19.26 13.46
N LEU A 428 24.43 -18.94 12.36
CA LEU A 428 23.24 -18.09 12.39
C LEU A 428 22.08 -18.84 13.03
N ARG A 429 21.16 -18.10 13.65
CA ARG A 429 19.90 -18.69 14.13
C ARG A 429 18.90 -18.88 13.00
N SER A 430 18.90 -18.00 12.00
CA SER A 430 18.18 -18.18 10.75
C SER A 430 18.67 -17.20 9.70
N LEU A 431 18.59 -17.60 8.43
CA LEU A 431 18.78 -16.73 7.28
C LEU A 431 17.50 -16.70 6.44
N SER A 432 17.10 -15.51 5.99
CA SER A 432 15.96 -15.33 5.09
C SER A 432 16.22 -14.20 4.09
N LYS A 433 15.45 -14.14 3.01
CA LYS A 433 15.49 -13.03 2.05
C LYS A 433 14.17 -12.27 1.97
N GLU A 434 14.23 -11.00 1.61
CA GLU A 434 13.07 -10.24 1.16
C GLU A 434 12.64 -10.69 -0.25
N PRO A 435 11.33 -10.64 -0.58
CA PRO A 435 10.85 -11.08 -1.90
C PRO A 435 11.43 -10.29 -3.07
N SER A 436 11.95 -9.09 -2.83
CA SER A 436 12.59 -8.25 -3.83
C SER A 436 14.02 -8.69 -4.17
N VAL A 437 14.64 -9.52 -3.34
CA VAL A 437 16.00 -10.05 -3.57
C VAL A 437 15.89 -11.32 -4.43
N SER A 438 16.48 -11.28 -5.61
CA SER A 438 16.47 -12.42 -6.54
C SER A 438 17.40 -13.53 -6.07
N THR A 439 17.18 -14.75 -6.58
CA THR A 439 18.10 -15.88 -6.37
C THR A 439 19.52 -15.58 -6.85
N SER A 440 19.64 -14.88 -7.99
CA SER A 440 20.93 -14.46 -8.54
C SER A 440 21.66 -13.44 -7.67
N GLN A 441 20.95 -12.70 -6.81
CA GLN A 441 21.55 -11.81 -5.80
C GLN A 441 21.86 -12.55 -4.49
N MET A 442 20.98 -13.47 -4.08
CA MET A 442 21.11 -14.19 -2.81
C MET A 442 22.30 -15.15 -2.78
N ILE A 443 22.57 -15.88 -3.87
CA ILE A 443 23.67 -16.85 -3.94
C ILE A 443 25.04 -16.16 -3.74
N PRO A 444 25.42 -15.12 -4.51
CA PRO A 444 26.68 -14.41 -4.28
C PRO A 444 26.74 -13.72 -2.92
N CYS A 445 25.62 -13.17 -2.45
CA CYS A 445 25.52 -12.61 -1.09
C CYS A 445 25.92 -13.66 -0.05
N CYS A 446 25.29 -14.83 -0.04
CA CYS A 446 25.62 -15.86 0.96
C CYS A 446 27.09 -16.30 0.89
N ARG A 447 27.66 -16.42 -0.32
CA ARG A 447 29.10 -16.73 -0.50
C ARG A 447 29.99 -15.66 0.14
N ARG A 448 29.72 -14.39 -0.13
CA ARG A 448 30.46 -13.26 0.46
C ARG A 448 30.32 -13.20 1.98
N LEU A 449 29.15 -13.54 2.53
CA LEU A 449 28.98 -13.61 4.00
C LEU A 449 29.89 -14.68 4.61
N MET A 450 29.96 -15.85 3.99
CA MET A 450 30.81 -16.96 4.44
C MET A 450 32.32 -16.67 4.29
N GLU A 451 32.70 -15.75 3.40
CA GLU A 451 34.07 -15.26 3.24
C GLU A 451 34.44 -14.26 4.34
N GLU A 452 33.53 -13.34 4.70
CA GLU A 452 33.74 -12.33 5.74
C GLU A 452 33.93 -12.95 7.14
N ARG A 453 33.21 -14.04 7.45
CA ARG A 453 33.31 -14.80 8.71
C ARG A 453 33.27 -13.95 9.98
N SER A 454 32.47 -12.88 10.00
CA SER A 454 32.42 -11.98 11.14
C SER A 454 31.87 -12.67 12.40
N PRO A 455 32.59 -12.65 13.54
CA PRO A 455 32.13 -13.31 14.77
C PRO A 455 30.86 -12.67 15.33
N HIS A 456 30.59 -11.40 14.99
CA HIS A 456 29.40 -10.66 15.38
C HIS A 456 28.11 -11.17 14.73
N MET A 457 28.17 -12.19 13.85
CA MET A 457 26.98 -12.79 13.24
C MET A 457 26.39 -13.95 14.07
N GLN A 458 27.14 -14.50 15.01
CA GLN A 458 26.77 -15.73 15.70
C GLN A 458 25.44 -15.58 16.46
N GLY A 459 24.51 -16.52 16.25
CA GLY A 459 23.23 -16.57 16.96
C GLY A 459 22.17 -15.55 16.50
N LEU A 460 22.48 -14.74 15.49
CA LEU A 460 21.57 -13.72 14.97
C LEU A 460 20.54 -14.26 13.98
N HIS A 461 19.41 -13.55 13.87
CA HIS A 461 18.45 -13.73 12.79
C HIS A 461 18.76 -12.73 11.67
N LEU A 462 19.28 -13.22 10.54
CA LEU A 462 19.67 -12.39 9.41
C LEU A 462 18.61 -12.41 8.29
N ARG A 463 18.36 -11.23 7.71
CA ARG A 463 17.51 -11.03 6.55
C ARG A 463 18.27 -10.25 5.48
N VAL A 464 18.37 -10.83 4.29
CA VAL A 464 18.92 -10.15 3.13
C VAL A 464 17.84 -9.28 2.48
N SER A 465 18.12 -7.99 2.31
CA SER A 465 17.25 -6.92 1.82
C SER A 465 18.04 -5.99 0.88
N HIS A 466 17.59 -4.73 0.73
CA HIS A 466 18.30 -3.68 -0.02
C HIS A 466 18.82 -2.54 0.86
N PHE A 467 18.77 -2.69 2.19
CA PHE A 467 19.13 -1.64 3.13
C PHE A 467 19.50 -2.22 4.49
N TYR A 468 20.32 -1.48 5.24
CA TYR A 468 20.65 -1.83 6.61
C TYR A 468 19.51 -1.46 7.56
N SER A 469 19.11 -2.36 8.45
CA SER A 469 18.15 -2.04 9.51
C SER A 469 18.18 -3.05 10.66
N VAL A 470 17.90 -2.58 11.88
CA VAL A 470 17.63 -3.44 13.04
C VAL A 470 16.13 -3.43 13.30
N MET A 471 15.46 -4.55 13.04
CA MET A 471 14.01 -4.66 13.22
C MET A 471 13.63 -4.60 14.72
N GLN A 472 12.38 -4.25 15.01
CA GLN A 472 11.88 -4.17 16.39
C GLN A 472 12.00 -5.49 17.17
N ASP A 473 11.96 -6.63 16.48
CA ASP A 473 12.10 -7.95 17.09
C ASP A 473 13.55 -8.48 17.08
N GLY A 474 14.52 -7.64 16.70
CA GLY A 474 15.96 -7.96 16.70
C GLY A 474 16.46 -8.69 15.45
N ASP A 475 15.63 -8.92 14.43
CA ASP A 475 16.12 -9.39 13.13
C ASP A 475 17.00 -8.30 12.49
N LEU A 476 18.17 -8.66 11.98
CA LEU A 476 19.03 -7.76 11.22
C LEU A 476 18.71 -7.84 9.73
N CYS A 477 18.49 -6.69 9.11
CA CYS A 477 18.39 -6.54 7.66
C CYS A 477 19.72 -6.02 7.12
N ILE A 478 20.29 -6.70 6.13
CA ILE A 478 21.49 -6.27 5.42
C ILE A 478 21.22 -6.21 3.91
N PRO A 479 21.78 -5.23 3.18
CA PRO A 479 21.70 -5.22 1.72
C PRO A 479 22.40 -6.45 1.14
N TRP A 480 21.93 -6.99 0.02
CA TRP A 480 22.62 -8.09 -0.70
C TRP A 480 23.95 -7.66 -1.33
N ASP A 481 24.15 -6.36 -1.52
CA ASP A 481 25.26 -5.71 -2.22
C ASP A 481 26.08 -4.76 -1.32
N TRP A 482 26.25 -5.10 -0.03
CA TRP A 482 27.06 -4.29 0.89
C TRP A 482 28.48 -4.03 0.37
N LYS A 483 29.08 -2.94 0.83
CA LYS A 483 30.50 -2.65 0.61
C LYS A 483 31.36 -3.41 1.62
N GLY A 484 32.42 -4.05 1.13
CA GLY A 484 33.44 -4.73 1.94
C GLY A 484 34.27 -3.74 2.73
#